data_AF-A0A143BIW7-F1
#
_entry.id   AF-A0A143BIW7-F1
#
_cell.length_a   1.000
_cell.length_b   1.000
_cell.length_c   1.000
_cell.angle_alpha   90.00
_cell.angle_beta   90.00
_cell.angle_gamma   90.00
#
_symmetry.space_group_name_H-M   'P 1'
#
loop_
_entity.id
_entity.type
_entity.pdbx_description
1 polymer ?
#
loop_
_entity_poly.entity_id
_entity_poly.type
_entity_poly.pdbx_seq_one_letter_code
_entity_poly.pdbx_strand_id
1 'polypeptide(L)'
;MEVLVVLVILGIAGALLLSRQVTQSGTRRAESASDMKAVVDSARRLAVQRQQSLRVRVYNDGLWSVVAPDLTDPIAAGNITAPPAPLDLTVDARGTCRPSPGWIPSEEHRAAFDAGKCRWTVEPRTRR
;
A
#
# COMPACT_ATOMS: atom_id res chain seq x y z
N MET A 1 6.87 55.62 0.39
CA MET A 1 6.05 54.70 -0.44
C MET A 1 6.83 53.46 -0.91
N GLU A 2 8.03 53.14 -0.37
CA GLU A 2 8.79 51.95 -0.79
C GLU A 2 8.68 50.76 0.21
N VAL A 3 8.56 51.05 1.50
CA VAL A 3 8.52 50.00 2.56
C VAL A 3 7.25 49.13 2.49
N LEU A 4 6.16 49.68 1.95
CA LEU A 4 4.88 48.99 1.80
C LEU A 4 4.91 47.91 0.71
N VAL A 5 5.76 48.06 -0.30
CA VAL A 5 5.91 47.08 -1.39
C VAL A 5 6.70 45.85 -0.91
N VAL A 6 7.73 46.04 -0.08
CA VAL A 6 8.59 44.96 0.41
C VAL A 6 7.81 44.00 1.33
N LEU A 7 6.91 44.51 2.17
CA LEU A 7 6.09 43.67 3.06
C LEU A 7 5.06 42.83 2.32
N VAL A 8 4.53 43.31 1.19
CA VAL A 8 3.60 42.54 0.35
C VAL A 8 4.32 41.40 -0.38
N ILE A 9 5.56 41.62 -0.83
CA ILE A 9 6.36 40.57 -1.50
C ILE A 9 6.78 39.47 -0.50
N LEU A 10 7.13 39.83 0.74
CA LEU A 10 7.46 38.84 1.78
C LEU A 10 6.25 38.01 2.24
N GLY A 11 5.04 38.57 2.24
CA GLY A 11 3.81 37.82 2.54
C GLY A 11 3.47 36.76 1.47
N ILE A 12 3.74 37.06 0.21
CA ILE A 12 3.48 36.13 -0.92
C ILE A 12 4.50 34.98 -0.94
N ALA A 13 5.75 35.24 -0.56
CA ALA A 13 6.78 34.20 -0.48
C ALA A 13 6.50 33.15 0.62
N GLY A 14 5.91 33.56 1.75
CA GLY A 14 5.55 32.64 2.84
C GLY A 14 4.40 31.67 2.50
N ALA A 15 3.40 32.14 1.75
CA ALA A 15 2.24 31.33 1.37
C ALA A 15 2.55 30.25 0.31
N LEU A 16 3.59 30.48 -0.51
CA LEU A 16 4.02 29.53 -1.55
C LEU A 16 4.85 28.36 -1.00
N LEU A 17 5.40 28.48 0.20
CA LEU A 17 6.17 27.39 0.83
C LEU A 17 5.27 26.39 1.57
N LEU A 18 4.13 26.83 2.10
CA LEU A 18 3.18 25.95 2.82
C LEU A 18 2.30 25.10 1.87
N SER A 19 2.05 25.58 0.66
CA SER A 19 1.24 24.87 -0.35
C SER A 19 1.98 23.67 -0.98
N ARG A 20 3.32 23.63 -0.90
CA ARG A 20 4.11 22.47 -1.38
C ARG A 20 4.10 21.26 -0.44
N GLN A 21 3.70 21.42 0.82
CA GLN A 21 3.65 20.29 1.76
C GLN A 21 2.31 19.55 1.76
N VAL A 22 1.23 20.17 1.27
CA VAL A 22 -0.12 19.55 1.23
C VAL A 22 -0.29 18.61 0.02
N THR A 23 0.62 18.64 -0.95
CA THR A 23 0.59 17.75 -2.15
C THR A 23 1.42 16.47 -2.01
N GLN A 24 1.93 16.15 -0.81
CA GLN A 24 2.60 14.86 -0.56
C GLN A 24 1.68 13.76 0.00
N SER A 25 0.36 13.93 -0.08
CA SER A 25 -0.60 12.90 0.36
C SER A 25 -0.84 11.79 -0.68
N GLY A 26 -0.15 11.78 -1.81
CA GLY A 26 -0.54 10.96 -2.98
C GLY A 26 0.04 9.55 -3.05
N THR A 27 1.30 9.33 -2.68
CA THR A 27 1.94 8.01 -2.80
C THR A 27 3.17 7.95 -1.90
N ARG A 28 3.16 7.12 -0.85
CA ARG A 28 4.43 6.70 -0.25
C ARG A 28 5.18 5.91 -1.33
N ARG A 29 6.25 6.50 -1.83
CA ARG A 29 7.18 5.92 -2.80
C ARG A 29 7.57 4.50 -2.37
N ALA A 30 7.31 3.55 -3.27
CA ALA A 30 7.96 2.24 -3.43
C ALA A 30 8.76 1.72 -2.22
N GLU A 31 8.12 0.88 -1.41
CA GLU A 31 8.81 0.01 -0.46
C GLU A 31 9.05 -1.34 -1.18
N SER A 32 10.30 -1.66 -1.50
CA SER A 32 10.64 -3.03 -1.94
C SER A 32 10.28 -3.97 -0.81
N ALA A 33 9.39 -4.93 -1.06
CA ALA A 33 9.04 -5.92 -0.06
C ALA A 33 9.96 -7.13 -0.23
N SER A 34 10.55 -7.59 0.88
CA SER A 34 11.45 -8.76 0.88
C SER A 34 10.73 -10.04 0.42
N ASP A 35 9.44 -10.15 0.72
CA ASP A 35 8.60 -11.29 0.39
C ASP A 35 7.09 -10.97 0.46
N MET A 36 6.27 -11.99 0.21
CA MET A 36 4.81 -11.91 0.31
C MET A 36 4.32 -11.57 1.73
N LYS A 37 5.04 -12.05 2.76
CA LYS A 37 4.70 -11.78 4.16
C LYS A 37 4.81 -10.28 4.45
N ALA A 38 5.87 -9.63 4.00
CA ALA A 38 6.08 -8.19 4.17
C ALA A 38 4.97 -7.37 3.49
N VAL A 39 4.53 -7.77 2.29
CA VAL A 39 3.41 -7.11 1.59
C VAL A 39 2.10 -7.24 2.38
N VAL A 40 1.74 -8.45 2.81
CA VAL A 40 0.49 -8.68 3.56
C VAL A 40 0.53 -7.98 4.93
N ASP A 41 1.65 -8.05 5.65
CA ASP A 41 1.81 -7.37 6.94
C ASP A 41 1.73 -5.84 6.79
N SER A 42 2.29 -5.28 5.71
CA SER A 42 2.20 -3.85 5.40
C SER A 42 0.76 -3.43 5.09
N ALA A 43 0.08 -4.17 4.20
CA ALA A 43 -1.32 -3.93 3.86
C ALA A 43 -2.23 -4.00 5.09
N ARG A 44 -2.00 -4.97 5.99
CA ARG A 44 -2.74 -5.11 7.25
C ARG A 44 -2.52 -3.93 8.19
N ARG A 45 -1.27 -3.49 8.37
CA ARG A 45 -0.98 -2.29 9.17
C ARG A 45 -1.66 -1.05 8.58
N LEU A 46 -1.62 -0.89 7.26
CA LEU A 46 -2.25 0.23 6.57
C LEU A 46 -3.78 0.23 6.75
N ALA A 47 -4.43 -0.94 6.65
CA ALA A 47 -5.89 -1.05 6.80
C ALA A 47 -6.33 -0.63 8.21
N VAL A 48 -5.61 -1.11 9.24
CA VAL A 48 -5.86 -0.75 10.64
C VAL A 48 -5.56 0.73 10.90
N GLN A 49 -4.44 1.27 10.41
CA GLN A 49 -4.07 2.67 10.61
C GLN A 49 -5.09 3.63 9.99
N ARG A 50 -5.61 3.27 8.82
CA ARG A 50 -6.59 4.09 8.09
C ARG A 50 -8.03 3.80 8.50
N GLN A 51 -8.28 2.79 9.35
CA GLN A 51 -9.61 2.35 9.76
C GLN A 51 -10.53 2.07 8.55
N GLN A 52 -9.97 1.49 7.49
CA GLN A 52 -10.71 1.22 6.25
C GLN A 52 -10.31 -0.11 5.64
N SER A 53 -11.21 -0.69 4.85
CA SER A 53 -10.89 -1.86 4.03
C SER A 53 -9.97 -1.48 2.88
N LEU A 54 -8.95 -2.28 2.62
CA LEU A 54 -7.99 -2.10 1.54
C LEU A 54 -7.91 -3.35 0.68
N ARG A 55 -7.73 -3.19 -0.62
CA ARG A 55 -7.43 -4.29 -1.53
C ARG A 55 -5.92 -4.37 -1.74
N VAL A 56 -5.32 -5.52 -1.49
CA VAL A 56 -3.92 -5.81 -1.80
C VAL A 56 -3.87 -6.79 -2.97
N ARG A 57 -3.08 -6.45 -3.99
CA ARG A 57 -2.89 -7.30 -5.16
C ARG A 57 -1.41 -7.49 -5.42
N VAL A 58 -1.00 -8.73 -5.66
CA VAL A 58 0.33 -9.09 -6.19
C VAL A 58 0.15 -9.74 -7.55
N TYR A 59 0.87 -9.23 -8.53
CA TYR A 59 0.82 -9.66 -9.92
C TYR A 59 1.89 -10.72 -10.20
N ASN A 60 1.79 -11.40 -11.34
CA ASN A 60 2.71 -12.47 -11.74
C ASN A 60 4.16 -12.01 -11.93
N ASP A 61 4.36 -10.73 -12.25
CA ASP A 61 5.66 -10.09 -12.42
C ASP A 61 6.25 -9.55 -11.10
N GLY A 62 5.57 -9.81 -9.98
CA GLY A 62 6.01 -9.38 -8.65
C GLY A 62 5.69 -7.95 -8.32
N LEU A 63 5.05 -7.20 -9.22
CA LEU A 63 4.45 -5.93 -8.84
C LEU A 63 3.37 -6.18 -7.81
N TRP A 64 3.21 -5.23 -6.90
CA TRP A 64 2.11 -5.26 -5.95
C TRP A 64 1.56 -3.86 -5.71
N SER A 65 0.30 -3.80 -5.31
CA SER A 65 -0.39 -2.57 -4.96
C SER A 65 -1.37 -2.79 -3.82
N VAL A 66 -1.59 -1.73 -3.05
CA VAL A 66 -2.63 -1.60 -2.04
C VAL A 66 -3.48 -0.41 -2.42
N VAL A 67 -4.78 -0.65 -2.60
CA VAL A 67 -5.74 0.34 -3.11
C VAL A 67 -6.90 0.46 -2.13
N ALA A 68 -7.31 1.69 -1.85
CA ALA A 68 -8.53 1.95 -1.08
C ALA A 68 -9.76 1.95 -2.02
N PRO A 69 -10.95 1.52 -1.56
CA PRO A 69 -12.14 1.42 -2.40
C PRO A 69 -12.56 2.74 -3.08
N ASP A 70 -12.25 3.85 -2.43
CA ASP A 70 -12.56 5.23 -2.82
C ASP A 70 -11.46 5.89 -3.66
N LEU A 71 -10.34 5.20 -3.90
CA LEU A 71 -9.19 5.73 -4.63
C LEU A 71 -8.91 4.95 -5.90
N THR A 72 -8.59 5.69 -6.96
CA THR A 72 -8.07 5.10 -8.22
C THR A 72 -6.58 4.80 -8.11
N ASP A 73 -5.84 5.66 -7.41
CA ASP A 73 -4.40 5.51 -7.23
C ASP A 73 -4.07 4.60 -6.03
N PRO A 74 -3.02 3.76 -6.15
CA PRO A 74 -2.57 2.93 -5.05
C PRO A 74 -1.98 3.78 -3.93
N ILE A 75 -2.38 3.49 -2.69
CA ILE A 75 -1.83 4.13 -1.49
C ILE A 75 -0.44 3.59 -1.12
N ALA A 76 -0.14 2.37 -1.57
CA ALA A 76 1.17 1.76 -1.52
C ALA A 76 1.33 0.84 -2.72
N ALA A 77 2.53 0.79 -3.28
CA ALA A 77 2.87 -0.12 -4.37
C ALA A 77 4.37 -0.40 -4.35
N GLY A 78 4.78 -1.49 -4.99
CA GLY A 78 6.18 -1.86 -5.07
C GLY A 78 6.40 -3.11 -5.91
N ASN A 79 7.57 -3.72 -5.72
CA ASN A 79 7.95 -4.98 -6.34
C ASN A 79 8.45 -5.95 -5.26
N ILE A 80 8.21 -7.24 -5.46
CA ILE A 80 8.81 -8.36 -4.73
C ILE A 80 9.77 -9.09 -5.68
N THR A 81 10.99 -9.35 -5.24
CA THR A 81 12.03 -10.01 -6.04
C THR A 81 11.71 -11.46 -6.41
N ALA A 82 10.91 -12.17 -5.60
CA ALA A 82 10.54 -13.56 -5.82
C ALA A 82 9.05 -13.82 -5.49
N PRO A 83 8.11 -13.42 -6.36
CA PRO A 83 6.69 -13.70 -6.14
C PRO A 83 6.40 -15.19 -6.45
N PRO A 84 5.88 -15.98 -5.50
CA PRO A 84 5.61 -17.38 -5.77
C PRO A 84 4.36 -17.58 -6.63
N ALA A 85 3.35 -16.71 -6.52
CA ALA A 85 2.10 -16.74 -7.28
C ALA A 85 1.29 -15.43 -7.06
N PRO A 86 0.33 -15.10 -7.95
CA PRO A 86 -0.46 -13.86 -7.85
C PRO A 86 -1.49 -13.93 -6.71
N LEU A 87 -1.63 -12.83 -5.99
CA LEU A 87 -2.48 -12.70 -4.79
C LEU A 87 -3.51 -11.58 -4.98
N ASP A 88 -4.73 -11.75 -4.49
CA ASP A 88 -5.72 -10.67 -4.45
C ASP A 88 -6.60 -10.77 -3.18
N LEU A 89 -6.30 -9.96 -2.17
CA LEU A 89 -6.98 -9.99 -0.88
C LEU A 89 -7.62 -8.64 -0.55
N THR A 90 -8.72 -8.70 0.17
CA THR A 90 -9.26 -7.57 0.91
C THR A 90 -8.85 -7.69 2.37
N VAL A 91 -8.22 -6.65 2.90
CA VAL A 91 -7.88 -6.52 4.32
C VAL A 91 -8.80 -5.49 4.95
N ASP A 92 -9.58 -5.88 5.95
CA ASP A 92 -10.52 -4.98 6.61
C ASP A 92 -9.84 -4.07 7.65
N ALA A 93 -10.59 -3.07 8.14
CA ALA A 93 -10.15 -2.12 9.16
C ALA A 93 -9.72 -2.77 10.50
N ARG A 94 -10.11 -4.02 10.75
CA ARG A 94 -9.72 -4.80 11.94
C ARG A 94 -8.45 -5.63 11.69
N GLY A 95 -7.92 -5.59 10.47
CA GLY A 95 -6.76 -6.35 10.05
C GLY A 95 -7.07 -7.82 9.77
N THR A 96 -8.31 -8.14 9.39
CA THR A 96 -8.71 -9.47 8.91
C THR A 96 -8.55 -9.53 7.40
N CYS A 97 -8.02 -10.63 6.88
CA CYS A 97 -7.86 -10.84 5.45
C CYS A 97 -8.96 -11.74 4.90
N ARG A 98 -9.44 -11.45 3.69
CA ARG A 98 -10.32 -12.32 2.90
C ARG A 98 -9.91 -12.29 1.43
N PRO A 99 -10.12 -13.36 0.66
CA PRO A 99 -10.05 -13.30 -0.80
C PRO A 99 -10.90 -12.14 -1.33
N SER A 100 -10.36 -11.37 -2.27
CA SER A 100 -11.16 -10.34 -2.92
C SER A 100 -12.27 -10.94 -3.78
N PRO A 101 -13.41 -10.25 -3.96
CA PRO A 101 -14.49 -10.74 -4.82
C PRO A 101 -13.99 -11.10 -6.22
N GLY A 102 -14.36 -12.29 -6.70
CA GLY A 102 -13.96 -12.79 -8.02
C GLY A 102 -12.56 -13.39 -8.09
N TRP A 103 -11.76 -13.33 -7.03
CA TRP A 103 -10.48 -14.04 -6.96
C TRP A 103 -10.65 -15.36 -6.22
N ILE A 104 -10.22 -16.45 -6.86
CA ILE A 104 -10.25 -17.81 -6.30
C ILE A 104 -8.79 -18.20 -6.03
N PRO A 105 -8.38 -18.37 -4.76
CA PRO A 105 -7.02 -18.77 -4.44
C PRO A 105 -6.75 -20.20 -4.91
N SER A 106 -5.57 -20.42 -5.51
CA SER A 106 -5.06 -21.76 -5.80
C SER A 106 -4.93 -22.60 -4.52
N GLU A 107 -4.86 -23.92 -4.65
CA GLU A 107 -4.59 -24.82 -3.51
C GLU A 107 -3.30 -24.45 -2.78
N GLU A 108 -2.24 -24.10 -3.53
CA GLU A 108 -0.97 -23.64 -2.96
C GLU A 108 -1.13 -22.38 -2.11
N HIS A 109 -1.91 -21.39 -2.59
CA HIS A 109 -2.21 -20.20 -1.80
C HIS A 109 -2.98 -20.51 -0.53
N ARG A 110 -3.97 -21.39 -0.61
CA ARG A 110 -4.76 -21.81 0.56
C ARG A 110 -3.90 -22.55 1.60
N ALA A 111 -2.89 -23.28 1.15
CA ALA A 111 -1.92 -23.92 2.05
C ALA A 111 -0.91 -22.93 2.65
N ALA A 112 -0.49 -21.92 1.88
CA ALA A 112 0.54 -20.95 2.26
C ALA A 112 0.01 -19.76 3.08
N PHE A 113 -1.31 -19.55 3.12
CA PHE A 113 -1.93 -18.37 3.74
C PHE A 113 -3.05 -18.73 4.73
N ASP A 114 -2.88 -18.34 5.99
CA ASP A 114 -3.93 -18.40 7.01
C ASP A 114 -4.76 -17.10 6.96
N ALA A 115 -5.91 -17.17 6.31
CA ALA A 115 -6.83 -16.04 6.19
C ALA A 115 -7.42 -15.61 7.54
N GLY A 116 -7.66 -16.56 8.46
CA GLY A 116 -8.18 -16.27 9.80
C GLY A 116 -7.20 -15.45 10.65
N LYS A 117 -5.89 -15.63 10.42
CA LYS A 117 -4.82 -14.87 11.08
C LYS A 117 -4.21 -13.78 10.19
N CYS A 118 -4.67 -13.64 8.95
CA CYS A 118 -4.17 -12.68 7.96
C CYS A 118 -2.63 -12.77 7.85
N ARG A 119 -2.11 -13.99 7.70
CA ARG A 119 -0.67 -14.28 7.81
C ARG A 119 -0.23 -15.38 6.85
N TRP A 120 0.93 -15.18 6.21
CA TRP A 120 1.63 -16.22 5.45
C TRP A 120 2.26 -17.25 6.40
N THR A 121 1.97 -18.54 6.20
CA THR A 121 2.38 -19.65 7.09
C THR A 121 3.57 -20.45 6.55
N VAL A 122 3.83 -20.38 5.25
CA VAL A 122 4.92 -21.11 4.60
C VAL A 122 6.00 -20.12 4.19
N GLU A 123 7.26 -20.40 4.55
CA GLU A 123 8.41 -19.63 4.09
C GLU A 123 8.38 -19.56 2.55
N PRO A 124 8.52 -18.37 1.92
CA PRO A 124 8.63 -18.29 0.46
C PRO A 124 9.77 -19.21 0.01
N ARG A 125 9.50 -20.14 -0.91
CA ARG A 125 10.57 -20.93 -1.53
C ARG A 125 11.44 -19.95 -2.32
N THR A 126 12.55 -19.52 -1.75
CA THR A 126 13.63 -18.89 -2.49
C THR A 126 14.10 -19.91 -3.52
N ARG A 127 13.83 -19.68 -4.81
CA ARG A 127 14.52 -20.44 -5.85
C ARG A 127 16.01 -20.15 -5.68
N ARG A 128 16.78 -21.17 -5.28
CA ARG A 128 18.24 -21.19 -5.39
C ARG A 128 18.65 -21.18 -6.85
#